data_AF-A0A4R1TPX9-F1
#
_entry.id   AF-A0A4R1TPX9-F1
#
_cell.length_a   1.000
_cell.length_b   1.000
_cell.length_c   1.000
_cell.angle_alpha   90.00
_cell.angle_beta   90.00
_cell.angle_gamma   90.00
#
_symmetry.space_group_name_H-M   'P 1'
#
loop_
_entity.id
_entity.type
_entity.pdbx_description
1 polymer ?
#
loop_
_entity_poly.entity_id
_entity_poly.type
_entity_poly.pdbx_seq_one_letter_code
_entity_poly.pdbx_strand_id
1 'polypeptide(L)'
;MLSDHHPVLDRIDIDSPAFRRRIIRENGDQTHECELQLWLPVQLDNGGWVAAVRIEGFDMPPIIAMPGEDPLGALIGALVYARDMVSGEDRRVLFGKRESGGLPVFLDCGFPPAVLADVEARALRMAIETAEHLHPADLRKGLA
;
A
#
# COMPACT_ATOMS: atom_id res chain seq x y z
N MET A 1 7.56 22.95 -16.70
CA MET A 1 6.83 21.68 -16.76
C MET A 1 7.86 20.58 -16.61
N LEU A 2 8.16 20.20 -15.37
CA LEU A 2 9.06 19.07 -15.08
C LEU A 2 8.22 17.81 -15.22
N SER A 3 8.72 16.85 -16.01
CA SER A 3 8.08 15.56 -16.20
C SER A 3 7.99 14.83 -14.86
N ASP A 4 6.77 14.48 -14.42
CA ASP A 4 6.46 13.65 -13.25
C ASP A 4 6.89 12.17 -13.45
N HIS A 5 8.03 11.94 -14.10
CA HIS A 5 8.57 10.60 -14.34
C HIS A 5 9.45 10.18 -13.18
N HIS A 6 8.90 9.37 -12.28
CA HIS A 6 9.68 8.80 -11.19
C HIS A 6 10.61 7.68 -11.75
N PRO A 7 11.90 7.63 -11.38
CA PRO A 7 12.87 6.66 -11.92
C PRO A 7 12.54 5.18 -11.63
N VAL A 8 11.53 4.93 -10.81
CA VAL A 8 10.99 3.57 -10.60
C VAL A 8 10.39 3.01 -11.89
N LEU A 9 9.81 3.87 -12.73
CA LEU A 9 9.14 3.48 -13.97
C LEU A 9 10.13 2.95 -15.02
N ASP A 10 11.41 3.32 -14.91
CA ASP A 10 12.48 2.78 -15.75
C ASP A 10 12.96 1.39 -15.27
N ARG A 11 12.53 0.95 -14.08
CA ARG A 11 13.01 -0.25 -13.39
C ARG A 11 11.96 -1.34 -13.26
N ILE A 12 10.70 -1.03 -13.54
CA ILE A 12 9.59 -1.97 -13.46
C ILE A 12 8.95 -2.15 -14.84
N ASP A 13 8.44 -3.34 -15.09
CA ASP A 13 7.47 -3.55 -16.18
C ASP A 13 6.09 -3.13 -15.67
N ILE A 14 5.59 -1.98 -16.15
CA ILE A 14 4.33 -1.40 -15.73
C ILE A 14 3.12 -2.30 -16.01
N ASP A 15 3.20 -3.21 -16.96
CA ASP A 15 2.09 -4.10 -17.31
C ASP A 15 2.12 -5.41 -16.50
N SER A 16 3.21 -5.65 -15.76
CA SER A 16 3.46 -6.88 -15.01
C SER A 16 3.70 -6.64 -13.51
N PRO A 17 2.72 -6.13 -12.74
CA PRO A 17 2.80 -6.08 -11.28
C PRO A 17 2.94 -7.47 -10.69
N ALA A 18 3.76 -7.58 -9.64
CA ALA A 18 4.00 -8.82 -8.93
C ALA A 18 2.78 -9.28 -8.13
N PHE A 19 2.01 -8.33 -7.60
CA PHE A 19 0.77 -8.61 -6.88
C PHE A 19 -0.36 -7.79 -7.46
N ARG A 20 -1.50 -8.45 -7.65
CA ARG A 20 -2.76 -7.82 -8.02
C ARG A 20 -3.84 -8.27 -7.04
N ARG A 21 -4.67 -7.34 -6.59
CA ARG A 21 -5.84 -7.69 -5.79
C ARG A 21 -7.02 -6.81 -6.17
N ARG A 22 -8.14 -7.45 -6.43
CA ARG A 22 -9.43 -6.79 -6.53
C ARG A 22 -9.85 -6.26 -5.15
N ILE A 23 -10.25 -5.00 -5.15
CA ILE A 23 -10.72 -4.25 -4.00
C ILE A 23 -12.14 -3.78 -4.31
N ILE A 24 -13.03 -3.85 -3.32
CA ILE A 24 -14.38 -3.31 -3.46
C ILE A 24 -14.47 -2.06 -2.59
N ARG A 25 -14.83 -0.93 -3.21
CA ARG A 25 -15.02 0.35 -2.56
C ARG A 25 -16.52 0.64 -2.48
N GLU A 26 -17.04 0.76 -1.27
CA GLU A 26 -18.41 1.21 -1.03
C GLU A 26 -18.43 2.73 -0.78
N ASN A 27 -19.29 3.46 -1.48
CA ASN A 27 -19.50 4.90 -1.34
C ASN A 27 -21.00 5.20 -1.29
N GLY A 28 -21.58 5.22 -0.08
CA GLY A 28 -23.03 5.19 0.09
C GLY A 28 -23.64 3.91 -0.48
N ASP A 29 -24.61 4.04 -1.38
CA ASP A 29 -25.26 2.90 -2.06
C ASP A 29 -24.50 2.40 -3.30
N GLN A 30 -23.39 3.05 -3.67
CA GLN A 30 -22.60 2.70 -4.84
C GLN A 30 -21.42 1.82 -4.47
N THR A 31 -21.25 0.74 -5.22
CA THR A 31 -20.10 -0.16 -5.13
C THR A 31 -19.24 0.00 -6.37
N HIS A 32 -17.97 0.33 -6.16
CA HIS A 32 -16.98 0.45 -7.22
C HIS A 32 -15.95 -0.66 -7.08
N GLU A 33 -15.65 -1.33 -8.20
CA GLU A 33 -14.54 -2.26 -8.28
C GLU A 33 -13.25 -1.49 -8.52
N CYS A 34 -12.25 -1.75 -7.70
CA CYS A 34 -10.91 -1.20 -7.79
C CYS A 34 -9.89 -2.34 -7.90
N GLU A 35 -8.69 -2.04 -8.38
CA GLU A 35 -7.58 -2.99 -8.39
C GLU A 35 -6.34 -2.37 -7.77
N LEU A 36 -5.84 -3.00 -6.70
CA LEU A 36 -4.52 -2.73 -6.17
C LEU A 36 -3.49 -3.54 -6.93
N GLN A 37 -2.45 -2.86 -7.35
CA GLN A 37 -1.29 -3.44 -8.02
C GLN A 37 -0.02 -3.00 -7.28
N LEU A 38 0.88 -3.96 -7.07
CA LEU A 38 2.11 -3.77 -6.33
C LEU A 38 3.25 -4.46 -7.08
N TRP A 39 4.35 -3.76 -7.24
CA TRP A 39 5.58 -4.31 -7.84
C TRP A 39 6.58 -4.66 -6.74
N LEU A 40 7.44 -5.64 -7.03
CA LEU A 40 8.55 -5.94 -6.14
C LEU A 40 9.48 -4.73 -6.01
N PRO A 41 10.13 -4.56 -4.85
CA PRO A 41 11.11 -3.50 -4.66
C PRO A 41 12.25 -3.60 -5.65
N VAL A 42 12.66 -2.44 -6.17
CA VAL A 42 13.82 -2.28 -7.05
C VAL A 42 14.81 -1.32 -6.42
N GLN A 43 16.09 -1.53 -6.69
CA GLN A 43 17.14 -0.61 -6.29
C GLN A 43 17.36 0.43 -7.41
N LEU A 44 17.34 1.70 -7.05
CA LEU A 44 17.65 2.82 -7.94
C LEU A 44 19.16 3.05 -8.04
N ASP A 45 19.60 3.86 -9.00
CA ASP A 45 21.03 4.16 -9.22
C ASP A 45 21.70 4.88 -8.04
N ASN A 46 20.91 5.55 -7.20
CA ASN A 46 21.40 6.17 -5.96
C ASN A 46 21.56 5.17 -4.80
N GLY A 47 21.31 3.87 -5.03
CA GLY A 47 21.38 2.80 -4.03
C GLY A 47 20.13 2.65 -3.16
N GLY A 48 19.14 3.55 -3.29
CA GLY A 48 17.89 3.51 -2.53
C GLY A 48 16.92 2.43 -3.05
N TRP A 49 16.14 1.85 -2.13
CA TRP A 49 15.10 0.88 -2.47
C TRP A 49 13.75 1.54 -2.59
N VAL A 50 12.98 1.14 -3.61
CA VAL A 50 11.63 1.65 -3.87
C VAL A 50 10.72 0.52 -4.30
N ALA A 51 9.50 0.47 -3.73
CA ALA A 51 8.42 -0.37 -4.23
C ALA A 51 7.36 0.52 -4.88
N ALA A 52 6.85 0.11 -6.05
CA ALA A 52 5.79 0.82 -6.73
C ALA A 52 4.42 0.26 -6.33
N VAL A 53 3.42 1.13 -6.21
CA VAL A 53 2.03 0.79 -5.92
C VAL A 53 1.09 1.63 -6.77
N ARG A 54 0.00 1.00 -7.24
CA ARG A 54 -1.08 1.62 -8.01
C ARG A 54 -2.41 1.11 -7.49
N ILE A 55 -3.39 2.00 -7.38
CA ILE A 55 -4.77 1.60 -7.09
C ILE A 55 -5.65 2.16 -8.21
N GLU A 56 -6.04 1.30 -9.14
CA GLU A 56 -6.98 1.65 -10.20
C GLU A 56 -8.39 1.79 -9.61
N GLY A 57 -9.12 2.84 -10.03
CA GLY A 57 -10.46 3.17 -9.50
C GLY A 57 -10.47 4.20 -8.36
N PHE A 58 -9.32 4.78 -8.02
CA PHE A 58 -9.19 5.96 -7.15
C PHE A 58 -8.76 7.19 -7.98
N ASP A 59 -9.17 8.39 -7.57
CA ASP A 59 -8.77 9.67 -8.20
C ASP A 59 -7.36 10.07 -7.76
N MET A 60 -6.38 9.22 -8.07
CA MET A 60 -5.01 9.28 -7.55
C MET A 60 -3.99 9.23 -8.71
N PRO A 61 -2.75 9.71 -8.49
CA PRO A 61 -1.70 9.54 -9.49
C PRO A 61 -1.49 8.06 -9.83
N PRO A 62 -1.16 7.74 -11.10
CA PRO A 62 -1.27 6.39 -11.62
C PRO A 62 -0.31 5.43 -10.93
N ILE A 63 0.90 5.82 -10.56
CA ILE A 63 1.85 4.97 -9.83
C ILE A 63 2.56 5.81 -8.78
N ILE A 64 2.67 5.25 -7.58
CA ILE A 64 3.32 5.88 -6.45
C ILE A 64 4.51 5.01 -6.04
N ALA A 65 5.64 5.67 -5.79
CA ALA A 65 6.89 5.04 -5.40
C ALA A 65 7.10 5.21 -3.90
N MET A 66 7.19 4.11 -3.17
CA MET A 66 7.40 4.09 -1.73
C MET A 66 8.85 3.70 -1.42
N PRO A 67 9.66 4.62 -0.88
CA PRO A 67 11.05 4.33 -0.55
C PRO A 67 11.16 3.49 0.73
N GLY A 68 12.31 2.81 0.87
CA GLY A 68 12.68 2.10 2.09
C GLY A 68 14.19 1.98 2.24
N GLU A 69 14.63 1.71 3.47
CA GLU A 69 16.05 1.49 3.80
C GLU A 69 16.59 0.18 3.20
N ASP A 70 15.70 -0.80 3.03
CA ASP A 70 15.96 -2.09 2.42
C ASP A 70 14.74 -2.51 1.54
N PRO A 71 14.84 -3.58 0.74
CA PRO A 71 13.73 -4.02 -0.11
C PRO A 71 12.45 -4.25 0.68
N LEU A 72 12.56 -4.87 1.86
CA LEU A 72 11.42 -5.21 2.69
C LEU A 72 10.76 -3.95 3.27
N GLY A 73 11.54 -2.96 3.69
CA GLY A 73 11.04 -1.67 4.16
C GLY A 73 10.27 -0.93 3.07
N ALA A 74 10.76 -0.94 1.83
CA ALA A 74 10.07 -0.33 0.69
C ALA A 74 8.74 -1.04 0.39
N LEU A 75 8.75 -2.38 0.39
CA LEU A 75 7.53 -3.18 0.22
C LEU A 75 6.51 -2.90 1.31
N ILE A 76 6.94 -2.88 2.57
CA ILE A 76 6.08 -2.57 3.70
C ILE A 76 5.49 -1.17 3.55
N GLY A 77 6.30 -0.17 3.21
CA GLY A 77 5.82 1.20 2.98
C GLY A 77 4.71 1.26 1.93
N ALA A 78 4.84 0.52 0.82
CA ALA A 78 3.81 0.40 -0.20
C ALA A 78 2.53 -0.29 0.30
N LEU A 79 2.64 -1.29 1.17
CA LEU A 79 1.48 -1.93 1.80
C LEU A 79 0.77 -1.02 2.78
N VAL A 80 1.51 -0.28 3.61
CA VAL A 80 0.94 0.71 4.54
C VAL A 80 0.23 1.79 3.75
N TYR A 81 0.86 2.33 2.71
CA TYR A 81 0.26 3.32 1.83
C TYR A 81 -1.05 2.81 1.22
N ALA A 82 -1.05 1.60 0.65
CA ALA A 82 -2.25 1.01 0.07
C ALA A 82 -3.37 0.82 1.11
N ARG A 83 -3.02 0.41 2.34
CA ARG A 83 -3.98 0.28 3.44
C ARG A 83 -4.57 1.63 3.82
N ASP A 84 -3.73 2.64 4.02
CA ASP A 84 -4.17 3.95 4.49
C ASP A 84 -5.03 4.66 3.43
N MET A 85 -4.71 4.51 2.15
CA MET A 85 -5.57 4.98 1.05
C MET A 85 -6.92 4.27 1.02
N VAL A 86 -6.95 3.01 1.42
CA VAL A 86 -8.17 2.21 1.51
C VAL A 86 -9.00 2.54 2.76
N SER A 87 -8.35 2.82 3.90
CA SER A 87 -8.99 3.06 5.20
C SER A 87 -9.33 4.53 5.48
N GLY A 88 -8.66 5.48 4.85
CA GLY A 88 -8.73 6.92 5.15
C GLY A 88 -9.92 7.67 4.56
N GLU A 89 -10.76 7.02 3.74
CA GLU A 89 -12.03 7.57 3.28
C GLU A 89 -13.14 6.72 3.91
N ASP A 90 -14.25 7.29 4.40
CA ASP A 90 -15.42 6.67 5.09
C ASP A 90 -16.04 5.43 4.39
N ARG A 91 -15.24 4.39 4.16
CA ARG A 91 -15.48 3.37 3.14
C ARG A 91 -15.09 2.02 3.69
N ARG A 92 -16.04 1.11 3.63
CA ARG A 92 -15.77 -0.29 3.89
C ARG A 92 -15.10 -0.88 2.66
N VAL A 93 -13.92 -1.45 2.87
CA VAL A 93 -13.19 -2.11 1.80
C VAL A 93 -13.06 -3.60 2.09
N LEU A 94 -13.62 -4.39 1.18
CA LEU A 94 -13.66 -5.84 1.29
C LEU A 94 -12.50 -6.45 0.51
N PHE A 95 -11.54 -7.02 1.23
CA PHE A 95 -10.41 -7.74 0.67
C PHE A 95 -10.76 -9.21 0.38
N GLY A 96 -11.66 -9.47 -0.58
CA GLY A 96 -12.03 -10.85 -0.98
C GLY A 96 -12.64 -11.71 0.15
N LYS A 97 -12.56 -13.05 0.03
CA LYS A 97 -13.25 -14.03 0.92
C LYS A 97 -12.48 -14.44 2.20
N ARG A 98 -11.26 -13.95 2.42
CA ARG A 98 -10.46 -14.24 3.62
C ARG A 98 -9.84 -12.97 4.16
N GLU A 99 -10.22 -12.60 5.38
CA GLU A 99 -9.63 -11.52 6.16
C GLU A 99 -8.27 -11.98 6.70
N SER A 100 -7.19 -11.79 5.94
CA SER A 100 -5.83 -11.95 6.45
C SER A 100 -5.34 -10.62 7.00
N GLY A 101 -5.48 -10.42 8.31
CA GLY A 101 -4.68 -9.47 9.10
C GLY A 101 -4.77 -7.97 8.75
N GLY A 102 -5.73 -7.55 7.92
CA GLY A 102 -5.87 -6.14 7.52
C GLY A 102 -4.88 -5.68 6.42
N LEU A 103 -4.19 -6.61 5.75
CA LEU A 103 -3.28 -6.28 4.65
C LEU A 103 -3.94 -6.37 3.28
N PRO A 104 -3.59 -5.45 2.36
CA PRO A 104 -4.33 -5.31 1.12
C PRO A 104 -3.85 -6.27 0.03
N VAL A 105 -2.85 -7.13 0.24
CA VAL A 105 -2.41 -8.17 -0.71
C VAL A 105 -2.09 -9.49 0.01
N PHE A 106 -2.18 -10.60 -0.72
CA PHE A 106 -1.55 -11.85 -0.31
C PHE A 106 -0.17 -11.90 -0.96
N LEU A 107 0.87 -11.97 -0.15
CA LEU A 107 2.22 -12.12 -0.64
C LEU A 107 2.47 -13.62 -0.91
N ASP A 108 1.94 -14.21 -1.98
CA ASP A 108 2.12 -15.64 -2.28
C ASP A 108 3.22 -15.91 -3.32
N CYS A 109 3.82 -14.86 -3.87
CA CYS A 109 4.82 -14.95 -4.93
C CYS A 109 6.25 -14.82 -4.37
N GLY A 110 7.02 -15.92 -4.38
CA GLY A 110 8.49 -15.89 -4.29
C GLY A 110 9.13 -15.81 -2.89
N PHE A 111 8.37 -15.71 -1.82
CA PHE A 111 8.91 -15.67 -0.44
C PHE A 111 8.51 -16.90 0.38
N PRO A 112 9.40 -17.44 1.25
CA PRO A 112 9.04 -18.53 2.16
C PRO A 112 7.94 -18.12 3.15
N PRO A 113 7.03 -19.03 3.57
CA PRO A 113 5.92 -18.70 4.49
C PRO A 113 6.30 -17.99 5.79
N ALA A 114 7.48 -18.29 6.36
CA ALA A 114 7.98 -17.62 7.55
C ALA A 114 8.33 -16.15 7.30
N VAL A 115 8.86 -15.83 6.11
CA VAL A 115 9.16 -14.46 5.69
C VAL A 115 7.85 -13.71 5.48
N LEU A 116 6.84 -14.37 4.87
CA LEU A 116 5.52 -13.79 4.66
C LEU A 116 4.86 -13.37 5.97
N ALA A 117 4.84 -14.25 6.97
CA ALA A 117 4.27 -13.93 8.28
C ALA A 117 5.00 -12.76 8.97
N ASP A 118 6.33 -12.65 8.82
CA ASP A 118 7.10 -11.52 9.35
C ASP A 118 6.80 -10.21 8.60
N VAL A 119 6.71 -10.25 7.26
CA VAL A 119 6.32 -9.08 6.45
C VAL A 119 4.93 -8.62 6.87
N GLU A 120 3.98 -9.54 7.02
CA GLU A 120 2.62 -9.23 7.42
C GLU A 120 2.58 -8.59 8.82
N ALA A 121 3.30 -9.16 9.78
CA ALA A 121 3.37 -8.64 11.15
C ALA A 121 4.06 -7.26 11.22
N ARG A 122 5.12 -7.04 10.43
CA ARG A 122 5.83 -5.74 10.36
C ARG A 122 4.99 -4.67 9.69
N ALA A 123 4.32 -5.00 8.58
CA ALA A 123 3.43 -4.08 7.89
C ALA A 123 2.25 -3.68 8.78
N LEU A 124 1.65 -4.63 9.50
CA LEU A 124 0.60 -4.33 10.46
C LEU A 124 1.09 -3.39 11.58
N ARG A 125 2.28 -3.65 12.16
CA ARG A 125 2.86 -2.79 13.21
C ARG A 125 3.13 -1.37 12.72
N MET A 126 3.82 -1.21 11.59
CA MET A 126 4.12 0.13 11.04
C MET A 126 2.85 0.93 10.73
N ALA A 127 1.82 0.23 10.29
CA ALA A 127 0.57 0.84 9.94
C ALA A 127 -0.24 1.22 11.21
N ILE A 128 -0.18 0.44 12.29
CA ILE A 128 -0.70 0.83 13.61
C ILE A 128 0.07 2.04 14.15
N GLU A 129 1.39 2.01 14.12
CA GLU A 129 2.24 3.13 14.57
C GLU A 129 1.91 4.41 13.78
N THR A 130 1.78 4.33 12.45
CA THR A 130 1.40 5.49 11.62
C THR A 130 0.02 6.03 11.99
N ALA A 131 -0.96 5.15 12.26
CA ALA A 131 -2.29 5.56 12.71
C ALA A 131 -2.28 6.20 14.11
N GLU A 132 -1.46 5.69 15.03
CA GLU A 132 -1.28 6.25 16.38
C GLU A 132 -0.60 7.63 16.34
N HIS A 133 0.32 7.86 15.39
CA HIS A 133 0.97 9.16 15.21
C HIS A 133 0.13 10.17 14.41
N LEU A 134 -0.91 9.73 13.69
CA LEU A 134 -1.89 10.59 13.01
C LEU A 134 -2.97 11.15 13.97
N HIS A 135 -3.05 10.67 15.22
CA HIS A 135 -3.93 11.27 16.24
C HIS A 135 -3.24 11.53 17.59
N PRO A 136 -2.67 12.75 17.77
CA PRO A 136 -2.62 13.37 19.10
C PRO A 136 -3.46 14.66 19.22
N ALA A 137 -4.11 15.14 18.14
CA ALA A 137 -4.67 16.50 18.12
C ALA A 137 -6.17 16.65 18.47
N ASP A 138 -7.01 15.62 18.32
CA ASP A 138 -8.48 15.78 18.49
C ASP A 138 -9.05 15.29 19.83
N LEU A 139 -8.23 14.68 20.69
CA LEU A 139 -8.70 14.13 21.97
C LEU A 139 -8.72 15.12 23.15
N ARG A 140 -8.46 16.43 22.93
CA ARG A 140 -8.46 17.44 24.02
C ARG A 140 -9.08 18.80 23.72
N LYS A 141 -9.86 18.97 22.65
CA LYS A 141 -10.59 20.24 22.39
C LYS A 141 -12.12 20.13 22.37
N GLY A 142 -12.69 19.01 22.84
CA GLY A 142 -14.15 18.81 22.89
C GLY A 142 -14.73 18.48 24.27
N LEU A 143 -13.93 18.47 25.35
CA LEU A 143 -14.40 18.18 26.72
C LEU A 143 -13.69 19.09 27.72
N ALA A 144 -14.10 20.37 27.73
CA ALA A 144 -14.20 21.28 28.88
C ALA A 144 -14.44 22.71 28.39
#